data_AF-A0A7X9GCS5-F1
#
_entry.id   AF-A0A7X9GCS5-F1
#
_cell.length_a   1.000
_cell.length_b   1.000
_cell.length_c   1.000
_cell.angle_alpha   90.00
_cell.angle_beta   90.00
_cell.angle_gamma   90.00
#
_symmetry.space_group_name_H-M   'P 1'
#
loop_
_entity.id
_entity.type
_entity.pdbx_description
1 polymer ?
#
loop_
_entity_poly.entity_id
_entity_poly.type
_entity_poly.pdbx_seq_one_letter_code
_entity_poly.pdbx_strand_id
1 'polypeptide(L)'
;MEYSKKVLKYCPNYYSIIEFNPLKEDEITKSIIRIYREYIFNVDINDSVSVEKITNLDSAVAKYINDYAFRKEVQKQMIKINVKKDYKEMVKEFINVIIKLFTNYQEYTTRIVSISRWI
;
A
#
# COMPACT_ATOMS: atom_id res chain seq x y z
N MET A 1 15.37 0.14 -19.70
CA MET A 1 15.53 -1.02 -18.80
C MET A 1 16.17 -0.68 -17.45
N GLU A 2 16.98 0.38 -17.33
CA GLU A 2 17.59 0.74 -16.02
C GLU A 2 16.62 1.33 -15.00
N TYR A 3 15.61 2.08 -15.45
CA TYR A 3 14.63 2.73 -14.58
C TYR A 3 13.85 1.71 -13.74
N SER A 4 13.28 0.69 -14.37
CA SER A 4 12.55 -0.38 -13.70
C SER A 4 13.43 -1.15 -12.69
N LYS A 5 14.71 -1.39 -13.01
CA LYS A 5 15.65 -2.03 -12.08
C LYS A 5 15.96 -1.16 -10.86
N LYS A 6 16.01 0.17 -11.04
CA LYS A 6 16.19 1.12 -9.93
C LYS A 6 14.95 1.20 -9.04
N VAL A 7 13.74 1.27 -9.60
CA VAL A 7 12.49 1.24 -8.81
C VAL A 7 12.38 -0.03 -7.97
N LEU A 8 12.67 -1.19 -8.56
CA LEU A 8 12.61 -2.48 -7.87
C LEU A 8 13.61 -2.59 -6.71
N LYS A 9 14.69 -1.80 -6.71
CA LYS A 9 15.62 -1.74 -5.57
C LYS A 9 14.96 -1.15 -4.31
N TYR A 10 13.99 -0.26 -4.48
CA TYR A 10 13.25 0.38 -3.38
C TYR A 10 11.98 -0.39 -2.99
N CYS A 11 11.53 -1.33 -3.82
CA CYS A 11 10.30 -2.12 -3.61
C CYS A 11 10.64 -3.62 -3.53
N PRO A 12 11.22 -4.11 -2.40
CA PRO A 12 11.62 -5.51 -2.27
C PRO A 12 10.43 -6.48 -2.29
N ASN A 13 9.23 -6.02 -1.89
CA ASN A 13 8.04 -6.87 -1.83
C ASN A 13 7.26 -6.91 -3.14
N TYR A 14 7.68 -6.18 -4.17
CA TYR A 14 6.98 -6.05 -5.45
C TYR A 14 6.57 -7.41 -6.05
N TYR A 15 7.48 -8.37 -6.09
CA TYR A 15 7.20 -9.69 -6.67
C TYR A 15 6.12 -10.43 -5.87
N SER A 16 6.26 -10.50 -4.55
CA SER A 16 5.24 -11.09 -3.66
C SER A 16 3.87 -10.44 -3.82
N ILE A 17 3.83 -9.13 -4.10
CA ILE A 17 2.60 -8.37 -4.30
C ILE A 17 1.94 -8.72 -5.65
N ILE A 18 2.72 -8.82 -6.72
CA ILE A 18 2.22 -9.10 -8.07
C ILE A 18 1.82 -10.57 -8.24
N GLU A 19 2.56 -11.48 -7.59
CA GLU A 19 2.27 -12.91 -7.59
C GLU A 19 1.10 -13.28 -6.67
N PHE A 20 0.63 -12.34 -5.84
CA PHE A 20 -0.55 -12.56 -5.03
C PHE A 20 -1.76 -12.75 -5.93
N ASN A 21 -2.35 -13.95 -5.87
CA ASN A 21 -3.54 -14.29 -6.62
C ASN A 21 -4.78 -14.08 -5.75
N PRO A 22 -5.48 -12.93 -5.85
CA PRO A 22 -6.71 -12.72 -5.10
C PRO A 22 -7.78 -13.72 -5.51
N LEU A 23 -8.72 -13.98 -4.60
CA LEU A 23 -9.92 -14.76 -4.90
C LEU A 23 -10.65 -14.13 -6.10
N LYS A 24 -11.28 -14.96 -6.95
CA LYS A 24 -11.94 -14.49 -8.18
C LYS A 24 -12.96 -13.38 -7.93
N GLU A 25 -13.61 -13.38 -6.78
CA GLU A 25 -14.62 -12.40 -6.37
C GLU A 25 -14.05 -11.11 -5.75
N ASP A 26 -12.75 -11.05 -5.47
CA ASP A 26 -12.10 -9.92 -4.81
C ASP A 26 -11.58 -8.89 -5.85
N GLU A 27 -12.53 -8.19 -6.48
CA GLU A 27 -12.27 -7.14 -7.48
C GLU A 27 -11.51 -5.93 -6.91
N ILE A 28 -11.67 -5.68 -5.60
CA ILE A 28 -10.98 -4.59 -4.91
C ILE A 28 -9.48 -4.87 -4.86
N THR A 29 -9.08 -6.09 -4.49
CA THR A 29 -7.66 -6.46 -4.42
C THR A 29 -6.99 -6.41 -5.80
N LYS A 30 -7.69 -6.89 -6.84
CA LYS A 30 -7.19 -6.79 -8.23
C LYS A 30 -6.96 -5.33 -8.64
N SER A 31 -7.90 -4.45 -8.28
CA SER A 31 -7.79 -3.01 -8.55
C SER A 31 -6.62 -2.40 -7.81
N ILE A 32 -6.40 -2.76 -6.55
CA ILE A 32 -5.27 -2.30 -5.73
C ILE A 32 -3.93 -2.69 -6.35
N ILE A 33 -3.76 -3.96 -6.72
CA ILE A 33 -2.52 -4.46 -7.32
C ILE A 33 -2.24 -3.75 -8.65
N ARG A 34 -3.28 -3.54 -9.46
CA ARG A 34 -3.17 -2.78 -10.71
C ARG A 34 -2.73 -1.34 -10.46
N ILE A 35 -3.39 -0.64 -9.53
CA ILE A 35 -3.07 0.75 -9.17
C ILE A 35 -1.64 0.86 -8.65
N TYR A 36 -1.24 -0.05 -7.76
CA TYR A 36 0.12 -0.12 -7.24
C TYR A 36 1.13 -0.26 -8.38
N ARG A 37 0.90 -1.20 -9.31
CA ARG A 37 1.75 -1.40 -10.49
C ARG A 37 1.84 -0.14 -11.36
N GLU A 38 0.73 0.53 -11.64
CA GLU A 38 0.75 1.75 -12.45
C GLU A 38 1.47 2.90 -11.72
N TYR A 39 1.32 2.99 -10.39
CA TYR A 39 1.91 4.06 -9.59
C TYR A 39 3.44 3.94 -9.47
N ILE A 40 3.97 2.75 -9.16
CA ILE A 40 5.43 2.55 -9.01
C ILE A 40 6.21 2.88 -10.30
N PHE A 41 5.60 2.68 -11.47
CA PHE A 41 6.26 2.93 -12.76
C PHE A 41 6.09 4.38 -13.24
N ASN A 42 5.17 5.14 -12.64
CA ASN A 42 4.90 6.53 -13.00
C ASN A 42 5.55 7.54 -12.03
N VAL A 43 6.20 7.08 -10.97
CA VAL A 43 6.78 7.95 -9.94
C VAL A 43 8.21 8.36 -10.31
N ASP A 44 8.58 9.62 -10.07
CA ASP A 44 9.94 10.10 -10.36
C ASP A 44 10.93 9.66 -9.27
N ILE A 45 11.97 8.92 -9.65
CA ILE A 45 13.00 8.36 -8.74
C ILE A 45 14.05 9.41 -8.35
N ASN A 46 14.11 10.57 -9.03
CA ASN A 46 15.08 11.62 -8.68
C ASN A 46 14.60 12.44 -7.48
N ASP A 47 13.32 12.37 -7.14
CA ASP A 47 12.73 13.03 -5.99
C ASP A 47 12.71 12.11 -4.76
N SER A 48 13.42 12.51 -3.69
CA SER A 48 13.54 11.71 -2.47
C SER A 48 12.20 11.48 -1.75
N VAL A 49 11.30 12.47 -1.80
CA VAL A 49 9.96 12.38 -1.18
C VAL A 49 9.10 11.34 -1.92
N SER A 50 9.20 11.32 -3.24
CA SER A 50 8.54 10.34 -4.09
C SER A 50 9.07 8.93 -3.81
N VAL A 51 10.38 8.76 -3.68
CA VAL A 51 11.03 7.48 -3.33
C VAL A 51 10.58 6.95 -1.95
N GLU A 52 10.43 7.83 -0.96
CA GLU A 52 9.90 7.44 0.35
C GLU A 52 8.45 6.96 0.25
N LYS A 53 7.60 7.67 -0.51
CA LYS A 53 6.20 7.28 -0.72
C LYS A 53 6.05 5.90 -1.37
N ILE A 54 6.85 5.58 -2.38
CA ILE A 54 6.82 4.25 -3.01
C ILE A 54 7.29 3.16 -2.06
N THR A 55 8.32 3.41 -1.24
CA THR A 55 8.81 2.46 -0.24
C THR A 55 7.75 2.16 0.83
N ASN A 56 7.08 3.20 1.31
CA ASN A 56 5.97 3.08 2.26
C ASN A 56 4.76 2.37 1.64
N LEU A 57 4.45 2.67 0.38
CA LEU A 57 3.37 2.00 -0.35
C LEU A 57 3.67 0.51 -0.56
N ASP A 58 4.89 0.15 -0.95
CA ASP A 58 5.33 -1.24 -1.08
C ASP A 58 5.12 -2.02 0.22
N SER A 59 5.57 -1.45 1.34
CA SER A 59 5.41 -2.05 2.66
C SER A 59 3.94 -2.18 3.07
N ALA A 60 3.12 -1.15 2.80
CA ALA A 60 1.70 -1.14 3.13
C ALA A 60 0.91 -2.17 2.30
N VAL A 61 1.19 -2.30 1.01
CA VAL A 61 0.55 -3.30 0.14
C VAL A 61 1.03 -4.72 0.47
N ALA A 62 2.32 -4.90 0.80
CA ALA A 62 2.82 -6.17 1.30
C ALA A 62 2.10 -6.58 2.59
N LYS A 63 1.88 -5.64 3.52
CA LYS A 63 1.11 -5.88 4.75
C LYS A 63 -0.36 -6.20 4.43
N TYR A 64 -0.98 -5.51 3.48
CA TYR A 64 -2.34 -5.81 2.99
C TYR A 64 -2.50 -7.23 2.45
N ILE A 65 -1.48 -7.73 1.76
CA ILE A 65 -1.49 -9.08 1.23
C ILE A 65 -1.26 -10.12 2.32
N ASN A 66 -0.34 -9.86 3.25
CA ASN A 66 0.00 -10.83 4.30
C ASN A 66 -1.00 -10.84 5.48
N ASP A 67 -1.67 -9.73 5.76
CA ASP A 67 -2.53 -9.56 6.93
C ASP A 67 -4.01 -9.45 6.52
N TYR A 68 -4.77 -10.51 6.82
CA TYR A 68 -6.19 -10.59 6.48
C TYR A 68 -7.05 -9.54 7.20
N ALA A 69 -6.73 -9.20 8.46
CA ALA A 69 -7.49 -8.22 9.23
C ALA A 69 -7.28 -6.82 8.63
N PHE A 70 -6.03 -6.47 8.34
CA PHE A 70 -5.68 -5.22 7.66
C PHE A 70 -6.32 -5.15 6.27
N ARG A 71 -6.34 -6.27 5.53
CA ARG A 71 -7.03 -6.36 4.23
C ARG A 71 -8.49 -5.97 4.31
N LYS A 72 -9.23 -6.53 5.27
CA LYS A 72 -10.65 -6.24 5.47
C LYS A 72 -10.90 -4.78 5.84
N GLU A 73 -10.02 -4.18 6.64
CA GLU A 73 -10.13 -2.76 7.01
C GLU A 73 -9.91 -1.85 5.80
N VAL A 74 -8.87 -2.10 5.01
CA VAL A 74 -8.58 -1.35 3.78
C VAL A 74 -9.71 -1.51 2.76
N GLN A 75 -10.23 -2.72 2.56
CA GLN A 75 -11.38 -2.97 1.67
C GLN A 75 -12.63 -2.19 2.12
N LYS A 76 -12.93 -2.16 3.43
CA LYS A 76 -14.04 -1.37 3.97
C LYS A 76 -13.87 0.12 3.73
N GLN A 77 -12.65 0.66 3.85
CA GLN A 77 -12.39 2.07 3.55
C GLN A 77 -12.47 2.35 2.05
N MET A 78 -12.00 1.43 1.20
CA MET A 78 -12.10 1.53 -0.27
C MET A 78 -13.54 1.66 -0.78
N ILE A 79 -14.46 0.85 -0.23
CA ILE A 79 -15.88 0.92 -0.59
C ILE A 79 -16.46 2.32 -0.30
N LYS A 80 -15.95 3.02 0.72
CA LYS A 80 -16.38 4.39 1.06
C LYS A 80 -15.82 5.45 0.11
N ILE A 81 -14.60 5.25 -0.40
CA ILE A 81 -13.92 6.18 -1.32
C ILE A 81 -14.51 6.10 -2.73
N ASN A 82 -14.91 4.90 -3.18
CA ASN A 82 -15.42 4.64 -4.54
C ASN A 82 -16.70 5.43 -4.91
N VAL A 83 -17.31 6.14 -3.96
CA VAL A 83 -18.56 6.87 -4.17
C VAL A 83 -18.35 8.24 -4.85
N LYS A 84 -17.11 8.79 -4.89
CA LYS A 84 -16.87 10.14 -5.41
C LYS A 84 -15.45 10.28 -5.99
N LYS A 85 -15.35 10.68 -7.28
CA LYS A 85 -14.18 11.31 -8.00
C LYS A 85 -13.46 10.49 -9.09
N ASP A 86 -12.76 11.24 -9.94
CA ASP A 86 -11.90 10.83 -11.06
C ASP A 86 -10.82 9.80 -10.66
N TYR A 87 -10.48 8.87 -11.56
CA TYR A 87 -9.59 7.73 -11.31
C TYR A 87 -8.22 8.16 -10.73
N LYS A 88 -7.62 9.25 -11.21
CA LYS A 88 -6.32 9.73 -10.70
C LYS A 88 -6.40 10.22 -9.25
N GLU A 89 -7.48 10.92 -8.89
CA GLU A 89 -7.69 11.39 -7.53
C GLU A 89 -8.00 10.23 -6.58
N MET A 90 -8.79 9.24 -7.04
CA MET A 90 -9.08 8.03 -6.29
C MET A 90 -7.80 7.24 -5.98
N VAL A 91 -6.88 7.13 -6.95
CA VAL A 91 -5.58 6.47 -6.76
C VAL A 91 -4.73 7.19 -5.70
N LYS A 92 -4.63 8.52 -5.76
CA LYS A 92 -3.88 9.30 -4.76
C LYS A 92 -4.51 9.19 -3.37
N GLU A 93 -5.84 9.29 -3.29
CA GLU A 93 -6.57 9.19 -2.02
C GLU A 93 -6.44 7.78 -1.43
N PHE A 94 -6.47 6.75 -2.26
CA PHE A 94 -6.20 5.37 -1.85
C PHE A 94 -4.79 5.20 -1.26
N ILE A 95 -3.76 5.66 -1.97
CA ILE A 95 -2.37 5.58 -1.51
C ILE A 95 -2.21 6.29 -0.17
N ASN A 96 -2.80 7.47 -0.01
CA ASN A 96 -2.77 8.19 1.26
C ASN A 96 -3.51 7.44 2.38
N VAL A 97 -4.66 6.84 2.10
CA VAL A 97 -5.42 6.07 3.08
C VAL A 97 -4.67 4.81 3.51
N ILE A 98 -4.11 4.03 2.57
CA ILE A 98 -3.40 2.80 2.93
C ILE A 98 -2.11 3.10 3.71
N ILE A 99 -1.37 4.14 3.33
CA ILE A 99 -0.19 4.60 4.09
C ILE A 99 -0.62 5.07 5.49
N LYS A 100 -1.69 5.87 5.59
CA LYS A 100 -2.19 6.35 6.90
C LYS A 100 -2.64 5.21 7.81
N LEU A 101 -3.35 4.22 7.27
CA LEU A 101 -3.75 3.03 8.02
C LEU A 101 -2.53 2.23 8.48
N PHE A 102 -1.53 2.09 7.61
CA PHE A 102 -0.28 1.43 7.95
C PHE A 102 0.47 2.16 9.09
N THR A 103 0.61 3.48 9.01
CA THR A 103 1.24 4.31 10.06
C THR A 103 0.47 4.19 11.38
N ASN A 104 -0.86 4.33 11.37
CA ASN A 104 -1.68 4.18 12.57
C ASN A 104 -1.55 2.79 13.20
N TYR A 105 -1.49 1.75 12.37
CA TYR A 105 -1.29 0.37 12.83
C TYR A 105 0.07 0.20 13.51
N GLN A 106 1.13 0.75 12.91
CA GLN A 106 2.49 0.77 13.48
C GLN A 106 2.52 1.52 14.84
N GLU A 107 1.90 2.69 14.91
CA GLU A 107 1.82 3.48 16.15
C GLU A 107 1.05 2.74 17.26
N TYR A 108 -0.06 2.07 16.93
CA TYR A 108 -0.81 1.27 17.89
C TYR A 108 0.02 0.10 18.44
N THR A 109 0.72 -0.64 17.57
CA THR A 109 1.64 -1.70 18.00
C THR A 109 2.82 -1.18 18.82
N THR A 110 3.34 0.00 18.49
CA THR A 110 4.45 0.63 19.24
C THR A 110 4.01 1.10 20.62
N ARG A 111 2.79 1.66 20.75
CA ARG A 111 2.21 2.03 22.05
C ARG A 111 1.94 0.82 22.93
N ILE A 112 1.48 -0.30 22.39
CA ILE A 112 1.28 -1.54 23.18
C ILE A 112 2.62 -2.05 23.72
N VAL A 113 3.65 -2.13 22.88
CA VAL A 113 5.00 -2.58 23.31
C VAL A 113 5.61 -1.64 24.37
N SER A 114 5.33 -0.33 24.27
CA SER A 114 5.75 0.65 25.29
C SER A 114 5.05 0.46 26.63
N ILE A 115 3.77 0.05 26.65
CA ILE A 115 3.02 -0.18 27.89
C ILE A 115 3.45 -1.50 28.54
N SER A 116 3.70 -2.54 27.76
CA SER A 116 4.18 -3.84 28.26
C SER A 116 5.56 -3.79 28.93
N ARG A 117 6.33 -2.71 28.73
CA ARG A 117 7.66 -2.52 29.32
C ARG A 117 7.64 -1.81 30.68
N TRP A 118 6.47 -1.39 31.14
CA TRP A 118 6.25 -0.70 32.42
C TRP A 118 5.10 -1.32 33.22
N ILE A 119 5.04 -2.65 33.30
CA ILE A 119 4.20 -3.39 34.26
C ILE A 119 5.06 -4.38 35.02
#